data_AF-A0A2J6SHJ8-F1
#
_entry.id   AF-A0A2J6SHJ8-F1
#
_cell.length_a   1.000
_cell.length_b   1.000
_cell.length_c   1.000
_cell.angle_alpha   90.00
_cell.angle_beta   90.00
_cell.angle_gamma   90.00
#
_symmetry.space_group_name_H-M   'P 1'
#
loop_
_entity.id
_entity.type
_entity.pdbx_description
1 polymer ?
#
loop_
_entity_poly.entity_id
_entity_poly.type
_entity_poly.pdbx_seq_one_letter_code
_entity_poly.pdbx_strand_id
1 'polypeptide(L)'
;LTGRVYYDVGGSYERYFEGKSWTNNARDIYEDSRAQYAEGSWSGWPEPSLQGLLFEWFMKFQDTHDWSNVLVIGEHKQNPDEDRSAKTLVQLAGYVREVFGSQPERRFVPGFTICGSMMRLWVFDRSGPYNSEKFDIHKEPERFVTTLAQQ
;
A
#
# COMPACT_ATOMS: atom_id res chain seq x y z
N LEU A 1 -7.60 -19.36 -2.99
CA LEU A 1 -6.49 -18.82 -3.82
C LEU A 1 -5.45 -19.92 -3.99
N THR A 2 -5.49 -20.64 -5.11
CA THR A 2 -4.55 -21.72 -5.49
C THR A 2 -3.63 -21.30 -6.63
N GLY A 3 -3.46 -19.98 -6.83
CA GLY A 3 -2.70 -19.39 -7.92
C GLY A 3 -1.21 -19.17 -7.57
N ARG A 4 -0.38 -19.15 -8.61
CA ARG A 4 1.05 -18.79 -8.53
C ARG A 4 1.18 -17.31 -8.16
N VAL A 5 2.06 -16.97 -7.22
CA VAL A 5 2.41 -15.58 -6.90
C VAL A 5 3.52 -15.13 -7.85
N TYR A 6 3.36 -13.97 -8.49
CA TYR A 6 4.41 -13.37 -9.31
C TYR A 6 5.09 -12.23 -8.55
N TYR A 7 6.40 -12.31 -8.41
CA TYR A 7 7.22 -11.41 -7.60
C TYR A 7 8.03 -10.46 -8.48
N ASP A 8 8.22 -9.22 -7.99
CA ASP A 8 9.08 -8.19 -8.62
C ASP A 8 8.79 -8.05 -10.11
N VAL A 9 7.50 -7.93 -10.47
CA VAL A 9 7.10 -7.77 -11.86
C VAL A 9 7.51 -6.37 -12.31
N GLY A 10 8.66 -6.25 -12.96
CA GLY A 10 9.15 -5.00 -13.53
C GLY A 10 8.09 -4.36 -14.44
N GLY A 11 7.94 -3.03 -14.36
CA GLY A 11 6.88 -2.32 -15.08
C GLY A 11 5.53 -2.29 -14.36
N SER A 12 5.35 -3.00 -13.23
CA SER A 12 4.08 -3.04 -12.49
C SER A 12 3.74 -1.69 -11.84
N TYR A 13 4.75 -1.03 -11.26
CA TYR A 13 4.57 0.29 -10.67
C TYR A 13 4.14 1.30 -11.73
N GLU A 14 4.89 1.33 -12.84
CA GLU A 14 4.69 2.21 -13.98
C GLU A 14 3.29 2.00 -14.59
N ARG A 15 2.89 0.74 -14.74
CA ARG A 15 1.62 0.36 -15.37
C ARG A 15 0.40 0.76 -14.55
N TYR A 16 0.44 0.51 -13.24
CA TYR A 16 -0.74 0.62 -12.39
C TYR A 16 -0.77 1.89 -11.53
N PHE A 17 0.39 2.47 -11.25
CA PHE A 17 0.53 3.54 -10.25
C PHE A 17 1.19 4.82 -10.81
N GLU A 18 1.96 4.79 -11.89
CA GLU A 18 2.64 5.98 -12.43
C GLU A 18 1.82 6.71 -13.52
N GLY A 19 1.92 8.05 -13.57
CA GLY A 19 1.47 8.89 -14.69
C GLY A 19 -0.05 8.96 -14.90
N LYS A 20 -0.84 8.69 -13.86
CA LYS A 20 -2.29 8.63 -13.93
C LYS A 20 -2.92 9.98 -13.61
N SER A 21 -4.06 10.34 -14.20
CA SER A 21 -4.64 11.69 -14.05
C SER A 21 -4.87 12.17 -12.59
N TRP A 22 -4.95 11.24 -11.63
CA TRP A 22 -5.02 11.51 -10.19
C TRP A 22 -3.67 11.89 -9.53
N THR A 23 -2.52 11.66 -10.18
CA THR A 23 -1.18 12.02 -9.66
C THR A 23 -0.98 13.53 -9.57
N ASN A 24 -1.75 14.33 -10.31
CA ASN A 24 -1.67 15.80 -10.23
C ASN A 24 -2.05 16.29 -8.82
N ASN A 25 -3.06 15.67 -8.20
CA ASN A 25 -3.48 16.00 -6.83
C ASN A 25 -2.48 15.44 -5.80
N ALA A 26 -1.86 14.30 -6.11
CA ALA A 26 -0.84 13.68 -5.26
C ALA A 26 0.43 14.52 -5.15
N ARG A 27 0.86 15.16 -6.25
CA ARG A 27 1.97 16.12 -6.24
C ARG A 27 1.64 17.33 -5.39
N ASP A 28 0.44 17.87 -5.50
CA ASP A 28 0.04 19.04 -4.71
C ASP A 28 -0.06 18.67 -3.21
N ILE A 29 -0.58 17.47 -2.89
CA ILE A 29 -0.54 16.89 -1.52
C ILE A 29 0.91 16.71 -1.03
N TYR A 30 1.82 16.25 -1.90
CA TYR A 30 3.24 16.12 -1.57
C TYR A 30 3.89 17.49 -1.35
N GLU A 31 3.65 18.47 -2.22
CA GLU A 31 4.17 19.83 -2.08
C GLU A 31 3.61 20.55 -0.83
N ASP A 32 2.36 20.29 -0.45
CA ASP A 32 1.77 20.81 0.79
C ASP A 32 2.35 20.12 2.03
N SER A 33 2.70 18.84 1.92
CA SER A 33 3.27 18.05 3.02
C SER A 33 4.79 18.15 3.13
N ARG A 34 5.55 18.44 2.06
CA ARG A 34 7.04 18.44 2.05
C ARG A 34 7.66 19.47 2.98
N ALA A 35 6.93 20.54 3.32
CA ALA A 35 7.37 21.50 4.34
C ALA A 35 7.56 20.79 5.70
N GLN A 36 6.87 19.65 5.85
CA GLN A 36 7.02 18.73 6.94
C GLN A 36 8.09 17.67 6.67
N TYR A 37 8.96 17.72 5.65
CA TYR A 37 10.05 16.76 5.42
C TYR A 37 11.41 17.47 5.40
N ALA A 38 12.22 17.26 6.44
CA ALA A 38 13.51 17.90 6.63
C ALA A 38 14.59 16.87 7.01
N GLU A 39 15.80 17.01 6.45
CA GLU A 39 16.99 16.22 6.83
C GLU A 39 16.81 14.69 6.72
N GLY A 40 15.93 14.21 5.84
CA GLY A 40 15.67 12.77 5.66
C GLY A 40 14.57 12.19 6.57
N SER A 41 13.82 13.04 7.27
CA SER A 41 12.71 12.66 8.16
C SER A 41 11.52 13.62 8.03
N TRP A 42 10.28 13.18 8.24
CA TRP A 42 9.15 14.12 8.31
C TRP A 42 9.08 14.81 9.70
N SER A 43 9.04 16.14 9.79
CA SER A 43 8.66 16.87 10.99
C SER A 43 7.19 16.61 11.31
N GLY A 44 6.92 15.83 12.36
CA GLY A 44 5.58 15.30 12.61
C GLY A 44 5.31 13.96 11.93
N TRP A 45 6.29 13.41 11.17
CA TRP A 45 6.34 11.95 11.04
C TRP A 45 6.42 11.42 12.46
N PRO A 46 5.68 10.36 12.76
CA PRO A 46 6.01 9.63 13.94
C PRO A 46 7.46 9.10 13.79
N GLU A 47 8.31 9.34 14.78
CA GLU A 47 9.59 8.62 14.95
C GLU A 47 9.39 7.11 14.69
N PRO A 48 10.43 6.30 14.39
CA PRO A 48 10.27 4.85 14.19
C PRO A 48 9.44 4.14 15.29
N SER A 49 9.45 4.69 16.51
CA SER A 49 8.66 4.26 17.67
C SER A 49 7.16 4.57 17.59
N LEU A 50 6.73 5.49 16.74
CA LEU A 50 5.35 5.95 16.57
C LEU A 50 4.80 5.62 15.17
N GLN A 51 5.61 5.02 14.27
CA GLN A 51 5.22 4.63 12.90
C GLN A 51 3.95 3.77 12.89
N GLY A 52 3.84 2.89 13.91
CA GLY A 52 2.63 2.11 14.18
C GLY A 52 1.38 2.96 14.41
N LEU A 53 1.48 4.15 15.02
CA LEU A 53 0.33 5.04 15.29
C LEU A 53 -0.17 5.76 14.04
N LEU A 54 0.72 6.13 13.11
CA LEU A 54 0.30 6.68 11.81
C LEU A 54 -0.34 5.59 10.96
N PHE A 55 0.21 4.37 10.96
CA PHE A 55 -0.44 3.25 10.30
C PHE A 55 -1.77 2.90 10.97
N GLU A 56 -1.87 2.92 12.30
CA GLU A 56 -3.15 2.80 12.98
C GLU A 56 -4.11 3.92 12.57
N TRP A 57 -3.67 5.16 12.44
CA TRP A 57 -4.51 6.27 11.97
C TRP A 57 -4.98 6.08 10.52
N PHE A 58 -4.08 5.67 9.62
CA PHE A 58 -4.42 5.38 8.23
C PHE A 58 -5.38 4.18 8.13
N MET A 59 -5.13 3.11 8.89
CA MET A 59 -6.01 1.95 8.96
C MET A 59 -7.36 2.29 9.62
N LYS A 60 -7.38 3.20 10.60
CA LYS A 60 -8.62 3.78 11.15
C LYS A 60 -9.40 4.58 10.12
N PHE A 61 -8.74 5.18 9.13
CA PHE A 61 -9.39 5.83 7.99
C PHE A 61 -10.05 4.81 7.05
N GLN A 62 -9.52 3.59 7.00
CA GLN A 62 -10.10 2.44 6.27
C GLN A 62 -11.08 1.61 7.12
N ASP A 63 -11.33 1.99 8.38
CA ASP A 63 -12.21 1.30 9.33
C ASP A 63 -13.70 1.54 9.03
N THR A 64 -14.02 1.67 7.74
CA THR A 64 -15.37 1.43 7.23
C THR A 64 -15.63 -0.07 7.36
N HIS A 65 -16.47 -0.46 8.31
CA HIS A 65 -16.80 -1.86 8.61
C HIS A 65 -17.56 -2.58 7.48
N ASP A 66 -17.68 -1.94 6.32
CA ASP A 66 -18.37 -2.47 5.15
C ASP A 66 -17.40 -2.63 3.98
N TRP A 67 -17.07 -3.88 3.69
CA TRP A 67 -16.24 -4.32 2.58
C TRP A 67 -16.77 -3.88 1.20
N SER A 68 -18.04 -3.48 1.10
CA SER A 68 -18.61 -2.91 -0.14
C SER A 68 -17.96 -1.58 -0.55
N ASN A 69 -17.37 -0.84 0.40
CA ASN A 69 -16.75 0.47 0.16
C ASN A 69 -15.21 0.44 0.12
N VAL A 70 -14.59 -0.69 0.42
CA VAL A 70 -13.13 -0.81 0.46
C VAL A 70 -12.56 -0.78 -0.96
N LEU A 71 -11.71 0.20 -1.25
CA LEU A 71 -11.06 0.35 -2.56
C LEU A 71 -9.68 -0.30 -2.62
N VAL A 72 -8.94 -0.26 -1.51
CA VAL A 72 -7.56 -0.71 -1.40
C VAL A 72 -7.34 -1.35 -0.04
N ILE A 73 -6.48 -2.37 0.02
CA ILE A 73 -6.13 -3.08 1.25
C ILE A 73 -4.69 -2.81 1.66
N GLY A 74 -4.42 -2.75 2.95
CA GLY A 74 -3.08 -2.53 3.50
C GLY A 74 -2.73 -3.53 4.58
N GLU A 75 -1.43 -3.85 4.70
CA GLU A 75 -0.88 -4.59 5.84
C GLU A 75 0.42 -3.95 6.30
N HIS A 76 0.53 -3.72 7.61
CA HIS A 76 1.75 -3.23 8.25
C HIS A 76 2.34 -4.30 9.17
N LYS A 77 3.66 -4.50 9.08
CA LYS A 77 4.44 -5.40 9.90
C LYS A 77 5.68 -4.66 10.39
N GLN A 78 5.91 -4.67 11.70
CA GLN A 78 7.13 -4.07 12.25
C GLN A 78 8.39 -4.83 11.80
N ASN A 79 8.30 -6.15 11.62
CA ASN A 79 9.42 -6.98 11.20
C ASN A 79 9.61 -6.90 9.67
N PRO A 80 10.77 -6.42 9.15
CA PRO A 80 11.06 -6.41 7.72
C PRO A 80 11.02 -7.80 7.07
N ASP A 81 11.33 -8.86 7.82
CA ASP A 81 11.35 -10.25 7.33
C ASP A 81 9.93 -10.81 7.05
N GLU A 82 8.88 -10.08 7.44
CA GLU A 82 7.50 -10.42 7.08
C GLU A 82 7.15 -10.03 5.62
N ASP A 83 8.05 -9.34 4.90
CA ASP A 83 7.92 -9.10 3.45
C ASP A 83 7.84 -10.45 2.73
N ARG A 84 6.71 -10.68 2.04
CA ARG A 84 6.39 -11.94 1.33
C ARG A 84 6.27 -13.17 2.22
N SER A 85 6.17 -13.03 3.54
CA SER A 85 5.90 -14.17 4.39
C SER A 85 4.53 -14.77 4.01
N ALA A 86 4.42 -16.09 4.13
CA ALA A 86 3.17 -16.78 3.88
C ALA A 86 2.04 -16.23 4.77
N LYS A 87 2.39 -15.81 5.99
CA LYS A 87 1.45 -15.20 6.95
C LYS A 87 0.90 -13.87 6.43
N THR A 88 1.77 -12.94 6.01
CA THR A 88 1.36 -11.63 5.47
C THR A 88 0.52 -11.80 4.19
N LEU A 89 0.93 -12.72 3.30
CA LEU A 89 0.19 -13.05 2.09
C LEU A 89 -1.21 -13.60 2.38
N VAL A 90 -1.33 -14.51 3.36
CA VAL A 90 -2.63 -15.08 3.78
C VAL A 90 -3.55 -14.00 4.37
N GLN A 91 -3.01 -13.03 5.10
CA GLN A 91 -3.80 -11.92 5.63
C GLN A 91 -4.39 -11.04 4.52
N LEU A 92 -3.55 -10.57 3.58
CA LEU A 92 -4.03 -9.81 2.42
C LEU A 92 -5.05 -10.60 1.61
N ALA A 93 -4.76 -11.87 1.34
CA ALA A 93 -5.68 -12.79 0.65
C ALA A 93 -7.04 -12.89 1.34
N GLY A 94 -7.06 -12.85 2.67
CA GLY A 94 -8.28 -12.76 3.47
C GLY A 94 -9.09 -11.51 3.12
N TYR A 95 -8.47 -10.33 3.16
CA TYR A 95 -9.14 -9.07 2.82
C TYR A 95 -9.63 -9.04 1.38
N VAL A 96 -8.82 -9.51 0.43
CA VAL A 96 -9.21 -9.62 -0.98
C VAL A 96 -10.46 -10.48 -1.15
N ARG A 97 -10.56 -11.58 -0.40
CA ARG A 97 -11.74 -12.45 -0.43
C ARG A 97 -12.98 -11.70 0.04
N GLU A 98 -12.89 -10.94 1.13
CA GLU A 98 -14.01 -10.14 1.65
C GLU A 98 -14.43 -9.04 0.66
N VAL A 99 -13.45 -8.37 0.04
CA VAL A 99 -13.70 -7.35 -1.00
C VAL A 99 -14.39 -7.97 -2.22
N PHE A 100 -13.87 -9.06 -2.80
CA PHE A 100 -14.52 -9.70 -3.94
C PHE A 100 -15.90 -10.28 -3.61
N GLY A 101 -16.08 -10.77 -2.38
CA GLY A 101 -17.38 -11.25 -1.91
C GLY A 101 -18.42 -10.13 -1.81
N SER A 102 -17.99 -8.92 -1.44
CA SER A 102 -18.86 -7.75 -1.26
C SER A 102 -18.98 -6.88 -2.52
N GLN A 103 -18.05 -7.04 -3.48
CA GLN A 103 -18.01 -6.32 -4.75
C GLN A 103 -17.83 -7.31 -5.93
N PRO A 104 -18.88 -8.03 -6.36
CA PRO A 104 -18.78 -9.09 -7.36
C PRO A 104 -18.19 -8.67 -8.72
N GLU A 105 -18.43 -7.41 -9.11
CA GLU A 105 -17.95 -6.82 -10.36
C GLU A 105 -16.51 -6.28 -10.27
N ARG A 106 -15.90 -6.28 -9.07
CA ARG A 106 -14.51 -5.83 -8.90
C ARG A 106 -13.58 -6.79 -9.64
N ARG A 107 -12.80 -6.26 -10.58
CA ARG A 107 -11.87 -7.04 -11.42
C ARG A 107 -10.51 -7.27 -10.74
N PHE A 108 -10.07 -6.27 -9.98
CA PHE A 108 -8.81 -6.31 -9.25
C PHE A 108 -8.91 -5.53 -7.94
N VAL A 109 -8.15 -5.95 -6.94
CA VAL A 109 -8.00 -5.29 -5.64
C VAL A 109 -6.55 -4.85 -5.53
N PRO A 110 -6.25 -3.54 -5.64
CA PRO A 110 -4.93 -3.04 -5.29
C PRO A 110 -4.71 -3.20 -3.79
N GLY A 111 -3.45 -3.29 -3.40
CA GLY A 111 -3.07 -3.26 -2.00
C GLY A 111 -1.60 -2.96 -1.80
N PHE A 112 -1.18 -2.89 -0.55
CA PHE A 112 0.22 -2.68 -0.22
C PHE A 112 0.60 -3.38 1.08
N THR A 113 1.90 -3.66 1.22
CA THR A 113 2.50 -4.09 2.48
C THR A 113 3.59 -3.12 2.87
N ILE A 114 3.70 -2.83 4.15
CA ILE A 114 4.83 -2.09 4.73
C ILE A 114 5.44 -2.96 5.82
N CYS A 115 6.64 -3.48 5.55
CA CYS A 115 7.38 -4.35 6.46
C CYS A 115 8.65 -3.62 6.90
N GLY A 116 8.70 -3.16 8.15
CA GLY A 116 9.65 -2.13 8.56
C GLY A 116 9.45 -0.85 7.74
N SER A 117 10.53 -0.33 7.13
CA SER A 117 10.46 0.81 6.20
C SER A 117 10.17 0.42 4.75
N MET A 118 10.07 -0.87 4.43
CA MET A 118 9.95 -1.33 3.05
C MET A 118 8.48 -1.43 2.63
N MET A 119 8.08 -0.60 1.67
CA MET A 119 6.76 -0.69 1.04
C MET A 119 6.82 -1.53 -0.23
N ARG A 120 5.79 -2.33 -0.46
CA ARG A 120 5.57 -3.10 -1.69
C ARG A 120 4.11 -2.99 -2.11
N LEU A 121 3.87 -2.81 -3.39
CA LEU A 121 2.52 -2.73 -3.95
C LEU A 121 2.09 -4.07 -4.51
N TRP A 122 0.82 -4.35 -4.34
CA TRP A 122 0.16 -5.58 -4.74
C TRP A 122 -1.03 -5.25 -5.63
N VAL A 123 -1.28 -6.13 -6.59
CA VAL A 123 -2.56 -6.18 -7.27
C VAL A 123 -3.00 -7.63 -7.24
N PHE A 124 -4.23 -7.83 -6.78
CA PHE A 124 -4.88 -9.13 -6.74
C PHE A 124 -5.99 -9.15 -7.78
N ASP A 125 -5.96 -10.13 -8.66
CA ASP A 125 -7.08 -10.46 -9.53
C ASP A 125 -7.55 -11.89 -9.30
N ARG A 126 -8.43 -12.39 -10.17
CA ARG A 126 -8.97 -13.75 -10.06
C ARG A 126 -7.94 -14.85 -10.39
N SER A 127 -6.81 -14.50 -11.01
CA SER A 127 -5.69 -15.40 -11.30
C SER A 127 -4.66 -15.46 -10.17
N GLY A 128 -4.59 -14.42 -9.34
CA GLY A 128 -3.79 -14.40 -8.12
C GLY A 128 -3.10 -13.05 -7.87
N PRO A 129 -2.22 -12.99 -6.86
CA PRO A 129 -1.44 -11.80 -6.59
C PRO A 129 -0.21 -11.66 -7.50
N TYR A 130 0.06 -10.42 -7.87
CA TYR A 130 1.38 -10.00 -8.34
C TYR A 130 1.80 -8.71 -7.62
N ASN A 131 3.11 -8.50 -7.48
CA ASN A 131 3.65 -7.33 -6.78
C ASN A 131 4.68 -6.55 -7.57
N SER A 132 4.82 -5.27 -7.19
CA SER A 132 5.94 -4.42 -7.59
C SER A 132 7.23 -4.83 -6.89
N GLU A 133 8.36 -4.28 -7.33
CA GLU A 133 9.54 -4.15 -6.48
C GLU A 133 9.22 -3.35 -5.20
N LYS A 134 9.99 -3.58 -4.14
CA LYS A 134 9.86 -2.82 -2.89
C LYS A 134 10.71 -1.57 -2.93
N PHE A 135 10.28 -0.54 -2.20
CA PHE A 135 11.02 0.69 -2.02
C PHE A 135 11.04 1.11 -0.56
N ASP A 136 12.05 1.88 -0.17
CA ASP A 136 12.20 2.39 1.20
C ASP A 136 11.45 3.71 1.32
N ILE A 137 10.43 3.75 2.17
CA ILE A 137 9.56 4.94 2.31
C ILE A 137 10.29 6.16 2.88
N HIS A 138 11.42 5.96 3.56
CA HIS A 138 12.22 7.06 4.08
C HIS A 138 13.17 7.62 3.03
N LYS A 139 13.61 6.79 2.07
CA LYS A 139 14.47 7.22 0.96
C LYS A 139 13.68 7.77 -0.22
N GLU A 140 12.45 7.29 -0.41
CA GLU A 140 11.54 7.68 -1.49
C GLU A 140 10.19 8.20 -0.92
N PRO A 141 10.21 9.28 -0.11
CA PRO A 141 9.03 9.83 0.57
C PRO A 141 7.95 10.33 -0.41
N GLU A 142 8.36 10.95 -1.52
CA GLU A 142 7.44 11.39 -2.58
C GLU A 142 6.70 10.23 -3.21
N ARG A 143 7.42 9.13 -3.50
CA ARG A 143 6.84 7.90 -4.05
C ARG A 143 5.85 7.28 -3.09
N PHE A 144 6.16 7.30 -1.79
CA PHE A 144 5.28 6.84 -0.73
C PHE A 144 3.97 7.65 -0.68
N VAL A 145 4.04 8.98 -0.57
CA VAL A 145 2.86 9.86 -0.54
C VAL A 145 2.05 9.72 -1.81
N THR A 146 2.73 9.74 -2.96
CA THR A 146 2.08 9.61 -4.26
C THR A 146 1.35 8.30 -4.42
N THR A 147 1.84 7.22 -3.80
CA THR A 147 1.20 5.89 -3.81
C THR A 147 -0.05 5.85 -2.91
N LEU A 148 -0.01 6.50 -1.75
CA LEU A 148 -1.17 6.55 -0.84
C LEU A 148 -2.28 7.44 -1.37
N ALA A 149 -1.94 8.53 -2.06
CA ALA A 149 -2.91 9.45 -2.66
C ALA A 149 -3.68 8.87 -3.86
N GLN A 150 -3.38 7.65 -4.31
CA GLN A 150 -4.05 6.99 -5.44
C GLN A 150 -5.30 6.19 -5.04
N GLN A 151 -5.59 6.10 -3.75
CA GLN A 151 -6.50 5.13 -3.15
C GLN A 151 -7.86 5.73 -2.79
#